data_AF-A0A4S4G6C2-F1
#
_entry.id   AF-A0A4S4G6C2-F1
#
_cell.length_a   1.000
_cell.length_b   1.000
_cell.length_c   1.000
_cell.angle_alpha   90.00
_cell.angle_beta   90.00
_cell.angle_gamma   90.00
#
_symmetry.space_group_name_H-M   'P 1'
#
loop_
_entity.id
_entity.type
_entity.pdbx_description
1 polymer ?
#
loop_
_entity_poly.entity_id
_entity_poly.type
_entity_poly.pdbx_seq_one_letter_code
_entity_poly.pdbx_strand_id
1 'polypeptide(L)'
;MDNLMNSPIDEELSKLSPFELKGRIIEMANDKVKKAANILLNAGRGNPNWVASEARSAFFALGQFAMNECSRTLNMPEGIAGVPEKEGISVRFETWMRENSSLAGVDFL
;
A
#
# COMPACT_ATOMS: atom_id res chain seq x y z
N MET A 1 -10.45 -35.51 6.06
CA MET A 1 -10.56 -34.04 6.11
C MET A 1 -11.76 -33.66 6.98
N ASP A 2 -11.95 -34.34 8.12
CA ASP A 2 -13.25 -34.43 8.84
C ASP A 2 -13.13 -34.38 10.38
N ASN A 3 -11.99 -33.96 10.94
CA ASN A 3 -11.77 -33.94 12.40
C ASN A 3 -11.82 -32.53 13.03
N LEU A 4 -12.35 -31.54 12.32
CA LEU A 4 -12.44 -30.15 12.80
C LEU A 4 -13.87 -29.67 13.07
N MET A 5 -14.88 -30.52 12.89
CA MET A 5 -16.30 -30.10 13.05
C MET A 5 -16.90 -30.38 14.44
N ASN A 6 -16.11 -30.88 15.40
CA ASN A 6 -16.59 -31.23 16.75
C ASN A 6 -15.50 -31.04 17.82
N SER A 7 -14.74 -29.94 17.79
CA SER A 7 -13.90 -29.59 18.94
C SER A 7 -14.79 -29.13 20.11
N PRO A 8 -14.47 -29.45 21.37
CA PRO A 8 -15.15 -28.86 22.54
C PRO A 8 -15.22 -27.33 22.48
N ILE A 9 -14.23 -26.71 21.82
CA ILE A 9 -14.18 -25.27 21.59
C ILE A 9 -15.27 -24.82 20.59
N ASP A 10 -15.53 -25.59 19.54
CA ASP A 10 -16.54 -25.24 18.54
C ASP A 10 -17.95 -25.32 19.13
N GLU A 11 -18.22 -26.30 19.99
CA GLU A 11 -19.49 -26.41 20.75
C GLU A 11 -19.68 -25.28 21.77
N GLU A 12 -18.60 -24.75 22.34
CA GLU A 12 -18.65 -23.57 23.22
C GLU A 12 -18.92 -22.31 22.40
N LEU A 13 -18.20 -22.11 21.29
CA LEU A 13 -18.33 -20.96 20.41
C LEU A 13 -19.71 -20.91 19.72
N SER A 14 -20.31 -22.06 19.39
CA SER A 14 -21.64 -22.12 18.74
C SER A 14 -22.79 -21.63 19.62
N LYS A 15 -22.56 -21.51 20.94
CA LYS A 15 -23.55 -21.02 21.91
C LYS A 15 -23.49 -19.50 22.10
N LEU A 16 -22.46 -18.83 21.57
CA LEU A 16 -22.26 -17.39 21.71
C LEU A 16 -23.09 -16.60 20.69
N SER A 17 -23.54 -15.41 21.07
CA SER A 17 -24.11 -14.47 20.09
C SER A 17 -23.04 -14.02 19.09
N PRO A 18 -23.42 -13.52 17.90
CA PRO A 18 -22.46 -13.04 16.90
C PRO A 18 -21.47 -11.98 17.44
N PHE A 19 -21.90 -11.16 18.39
CA PHE A 19 -21.03 -10.14 19.01
C PHE A 19 -20.03 -10.75 20.00
N GLU A 20 -20.47 -11.70 20.82
CA GLU A 20 -19.62 -12.41 21.79
C GLU A 20 -18.61 -13.31 21.07
N LEU A 21 -19.05 -14.01 20.03
CA LEU A 21 -18.19 -14.83 19.17
C LEU A 21 -17.07 -14.00 18.55
N LYS A 22 -17.41 -12.83 18.01
CA LYS A 22 -16.43 -11.88 17.49
C LYS A 22 -15.39 -11.47 18.55
N GLY A 23 -15.83 -11.11 19.75
CA GLY A 23 -14.94 -10.72 20.85
C GLY A 23 -13.99 -11.86 21.23
N ARG A 24 -14.54 -13.07 21.37
CA ARG A 24 -13.78 -14.28 21.72
C ARG A 24 -12.71 -14.63 20.68
N ILE A 25 -13.04 -14.52 19.39
CA ILE A 25 -12.10 -14.75 18.29
C ILE A 25 -10.95 -13.71 18.32
N ILE A 26 -11.23 -12.45 18.60
CA ILE A 26 -10.20 -11.39 18.72
C ILE A 26 -9.28 -11.65 19.92
N GLU A 27 -9.82 -12.14 21.04
CA GLU A 27 -9.02 -12.48 22.23
C GLU A 27 -8.11 -13.69 22.00
N MET A 28 -8.62 -14.72 21.31
CA MET A 28 -7.86 -15.93 21.00
C MET A 28 -6.81 -15.71 19.89
N ALA A 29 -6.96 -14.65 19.09
CA ALA A 29 -6.00 -14.29 18.06
C ALA A 29 -4.64 -13.91 18.67
N ASN A 30 -3.57 -14.55 18.22
CA ASN A 30 -2.22 -14.16 18.58
C ASN A 30 -1.88 -12.74 18.07
N ASP A 31 -0.88 -12.10 18.66
CA ASP A 31 -0.53 -10.71 18.34
C ASP A 31 -0.20 -10.47 16.86
N LYS A 32 0.29 -11.49 16.15
CA LYS A 32 0.61 -11.39 14.71
C LYS A 32 -0.64 -11.26 13.84
N VAL A 33 -1.76 -11.88 14.23
CA VAL A 33 -3.02 -11.87 13.44
C VAL A 33 -4.09 -10.98 14.05
N LYS A 34 -3.91 -10.52 15.29
CA LYS A 34 -4.87 -9.67 16.01
C LYS A 34 -5.21 -8.38 15.25
N LYS A 35 -4.24 -7.76 14.57
CA LYS A 35 -4.50 -6.58 13.72
C LYS A 35 -5.40 -6.91 12.53
N ALA A 36 -5.14 -8.02 11.84
CA ALA A 36 -5.96 -8.47 10.71
C ALA A 36 -7.36 -8.90 11.17
N ALA A 37 -7.45 -9.65 12.28
CA ALA A 37 -8.70 -10.05 12.90
C ALA A 37 -9.52 -8.83 13.34
N ASN A 38 -8.89 -7.81 13.92
CA ASN A 38 -9.55 -6.56 14.26
C ASN A 38 -10.11 -5.84 13.03
N ILE A 39 -9.36 -5.73 11.94
CA ILE A 39 -9.84 -5.06 10.72
C ILE A 39 -11.00 -5.86 10.11
N LEU A 40 -10.88 -7.17 10.00
CA LEU A 40 -11.92 -8.03 9.46
C LEU A 40 -13.19 -8.00 10.30
N LEU A 41 -13.07 -8.19 11.62
CA LEU A 41 -14.22 -8.38 12.49
C LEU A 41 -14.84 -7.04 12.95
N ASN A 42 -14.07 -5.95 13.03
CA ASN A 42 -14.61 -4.63 13.35
C ASN A 42 -15.09 -3.85 12.13
N ALA A 43 -14.34 -3.86 11.02
CA ALA A 43 -14.70 -3.10 9.82
C ALA A 43 -15.40 -3.93 8.74
N GLY A 44 -15.50 -5.26 8.91
CA GLY A 44 -16.14 -6.16 7.96
C GLY A 44 -15.35 -6.33 6.64
N ARG A 45 -14.06 -5.98 6.63
CA ARG A 45 -13.24 -5.94 5.40
C ARG A 45 -11.93 -6.70 5.60
N GLY A 46 -11.58 -7.56 4.64
CA GLY A 46 -10.26 -8.17 4.56
C GLY A 46 -9.30 -7.27 3.78
N ASN A 47 -8.15 -6.93 4.36
CA ASN A 47 -7.13 -6.21 3.62
C ASN A 47 -6.49 -7.14 2.58
N PRO A 48 -6.39 -6.73 1.31
CA PRO A 48 -5.63 -7.47 0.31
C PRO A 48 -4.18 -7.67 0.76
N ASN A 49 -3.62 -8.83 0.43
CA ASN A 49 -2.21 -9.18 0.63
C ASN A 49 -1.35 -8.98 -0.64
N TRP A 50 -1.91 -8.29 -1.63
CA TRP A 50 -1.27 -7.93 -2.89
C TRP A 50 -1.50 -6.44 -3.16
N VAL A 51 -0.63 -5.86 -3.99
CA VAL A 51 -0.69 -4.46 -4.38
C VAL A 51 -0.48 -4.34 -5.89
N ALA A 52 -1.13 -3.36 -6.52
CA ALA A 52 -0.85 -2.99 -7.90
C ALA A 52 0.53 -2.33 -7.99
N SER A 53 1.53 -3.05 -8.49
CA SER A 53 2.92 -2.60 -8.55
C SER A 53 3.15 -1.55 -9.62
N GLU A 54 2.58 -1.71 -10.83
CA GLU A 54 2.84 -0.84 -11.99
C GLU A 54 2.58 0.64 -11.70
N ALA A 55 1.35 0.98 -11.30
CA ALA A 55 1.00 2.36 -10.97
C ALA A 55 1.81 2.94 -9.79
N ARG A 56 2.25 2.08 -8.85
CA ARG A 56 3.10 2.52 -7.72
C ARG A 56 4.51 2.84 -8.19
N SER A 57 5.09 1.98 -9.03
CA SER A 57 6.40 2.24 -9.64
C SER A 57 6.37 3.51 -10.49
N ALA A 58 5.32 3.68 -11.30
CA ALA A 58 5.13 4.90 -12.10
C ALA A 58 5.01 6.16 -11.23
N PHE A 59 4.27 6.10 -10.11
CA PHE A 59 4.19 7.21 -9.16
C PHE A 59 5.56 7.61 -8.60
N PHE A 60 6.40 6.62 -8.25
CA PHE A 60 7.76 6.92 -7.76
C PHE A 60 8.67 7.46 -8.86
N ALA A 61 8.58 6.92 -10.09
CA ALA A 61 9.30 7.45 -11.25
C ALA A 61 8.91 8.91 -11.55
N LEU A 62 7.61 9.22 -11.54
CA LEU A 62 7.12 10.59 -11.68
C LEU A 62 7.64 11.50 -10.57
N GLY A 63 7.74 10.99 -9.34
CA GLY A 63 8.37 11.69 -8.22
C GLY A 63 9.84 12.04 -8.46
N GLN A 64 10.61 11.15 -9.09
CA GLN A 64 12.01 11.43 -9.48
C GLN A 64 12.06 12.55 -10.52
N PHE A 65 11.25 12.48 -11.58
CA PHE A 65 11.14 13.55 -12.58
C PHE A 65 10.76 14.89 -11.93
N ALA A 66 9.76 14.89 -11.04
CA ALA A 66 9.31 16.10 -10.34
C ALA A 66 10.45 16.71 -9.51
N MET A 67 11.25 15.89 -8.82
CA MET A 67 12.41 16.37 -8.07
C MET A 67 13.50 16.92 -8.99
N ASN A 68 13.76 16.30 -10.15
CA ASN A 68 14.67 16.88 -11.15
C ASN A 68 14.19 18.26 -11.62
N GLU A 69 12.89 18.43 -11.85
CA GLU A 69 12.30 19.72 -12.24
C GLU A 69 12.41 20.78 -11.14
N CYS A 70 12.16 20.42 -9.88
CA CYS A 70 12.36 21.32 -8.74
C CYS A 70 13.83 21.73 -8.60
N SER A 71 14.76 20.77 -8.66
CA SER A 71 16.19 21.03 -8.50
C SER A 71 16.79 21.83 -9.67
N ARG A 72 16.17 21.77 -10.86
CA ARG A 72 16.58 22.58 -12.01
C ARG A 72 16.37 24.08 -11.76
N THR A 73 15.32 24.46 -11.03
CA THR A 73 14.97 25.87 -10.80
C THR A 73 15.68 26.46 -9.59
N LEU A 74 15.92 25.66 -8.56
CA LEU A 74 16.76 26.00 -7.41
C LEU A 74 17.30 24.71 -6.79
N ASN A 75 18.58 24.69 -6.44
CA ASN A 75 19.18 23.58 -5.69
C ASN A 75 20.16 24.12 -4.65
N MET A 76 19.74 24.10 -3.39
CA MET A 76 20.54 24.57 -2.26
C MET A 76 21.19 23.39 -1.52
N PRO A 77 22.43 23.53 -1.01
CA PRO A 77 23.12 22.49 -0.25
C PRO A 77 22.34 21.95 0.96
N GLU A 78 21.43 22.76 1.53
CA GLU A 78 20.58 22.43 2.66
C GLU A 78 19.41 21.49 2.30
N GLY A 79 19.30 21.06 1.04
CA GLY A 79 18.23 20.17 0.55
C GLY A 79 16.94 20.91 0.19
N ILE A 80 17.05 22.19 -0.17
CA ILE A 80 15.92 23.00 -0.63
C ILE A 80 15.93 23.05 -2.16
N ALA A 81 14.79 22.71 -2.77
CA ALA A 81 14.57 22.78 -4.20
C ALA A 81 13.47 23.78 -4.56
N GLY A 82 13.44 24.22 -5.82
CA GLY A 82 12.47 25.20 -6.30
C GLY A 82 11.12 24.58 -6.66
N VAL A 83 10.30 25.35 -7.40
CA VAL A 83 9.04 24.88 -7.96
C VAL A 83 9.25 24.52 -9.44
N PRO A 84 8.64 23.45 -9.98
CA PRO A 84 8.70 23.11 -11.39
C PRO A 84 8.14 24.21 -12.29
N GLU A 85 8.76 24.45 -13.44
CA GLU A 85 8.23 25.37 -14.46
C GLU A 85 7.36 24.62 -15.46
N LYS A 86 6.20 25.19 -15.78
CA LYS A 86 5.26 24.57 -16.73
C LYS A 86 5.75 24.66 -18.18
N GLU A 87 6.40 25.75 -18.56
CA GLU A 87 6.85 25.97 -19.93
C GLU A 87 7.87 24.90 -20.33
N GLY A 88 7.63 24.21 -21.46
CA GLY A 88 8.49 23.13 -21.96
C GLY A 88 8.52 21.84 -21.13
N ILE A 89 7.63 21.67 -20.14
CA ILE A 89 7.66 20.51 -19.24
C ILE A 89 7.40 19.18 -19.95
N SER A 90 6.56 19.16 -20.99
CA SER A 90 6.28 17.95 -21.76
C SER A 90 7.53 17.41 -22.45
N VAL A 91 8.31 18.28 -23.08
CA VAL A 91 9.56 17.91 -23.77
C VAL A 91 10.59 17.41 -22.76
N ARG A 92 10.71 18.06 -21.59
CA ARG A 92 11.60 17.60 -20.52
C ARG A 92 11.15 16.25 -19.96
N PHE A 93 9.85 16.03 -19.80
CA PHE A 93 9.29 14.75 -19.36
C PHE A 93 9.59 13.62 -20.35
N GLU A 94 9.30 13.81 -21.64
CA GLU A 94 9.59 12.82 -22.70
C GLU A 94 11.09 12.55 -22.84
N THR A 95 11.93 13.56 -22.64
CA THR A 95 13.39 13.40 -22.65
C THR A 95 13.85 12.60 -21.44
N TRP A 96 13.38 12.95 -20.26
CA TRP A 96 13.69 12.25 -19.02
C TRP A 96 13.26 10.77 -19.09
N MET A 97 12.08 10.46 -19.64
CA MET A 97 11.62 9.08 -19.81
C MET A 97 12.52 8.28 -20.75
N ARG A 98 12.98 8.87 -21.85
CA ARG A 98 13.93 8.21 -22.77
C ARG A 98 15.27 7.91 -22.09
N GLU A 99 15.79 8.87 -21.33
CA GLU A 99 17.04 8.74 -20.58
C GLU A 99 16.94 7.73 -19.43
N ASN A 100 15.74 7.54 -18.87
CA ASN A 100 15.47 6.65 -17.73
C ASN A 100 14.62 5.43 -18.10
N SER A 101 14.67 5.00 -19.36
CA SER A 101 13.83 3.89 -19.88
C SER A 101 14.01 2.55 -19.16
N SER A 102 15.11 2.37 -18.40
CA SER A 102 15.34 1.19 -17.57
C SER A 102 14.76 1.28 -16.14
N LEU A 103 14.26 2.44 -15.73
CA LEU A 103 13.69 2.64 -14.40
C LEU A 103 12.28 2.06 -14.34
N ALA A 104 11.98 1.28 -13.30
CA ALA A 104 10.69 0.64 -13.14
C ALA A 104 9.54 1.66 -13.13
N GLY A 105 8.52 1.43 -13.96
CA GLY A 105 7.33 2.27 -14.05
C GLY A 105 7.44 3.43 -15.03
N VAL A 106 8.59 3.65 -15.67
CA VAL A 106 8.73 4.67 -16.74
C VAL A 106 7.99 4.28 -18.01
N ASP A 107 7.87 2.98 -18.29
CA ASP A 107 7.11 2.42 -19.41
C ASP A 107 5.59 2.61 -19.29
N PHE A 108 5.10 2.80 -18.06
CA PHE A 108 3.69 3.08 -17.77
C PHE A 108 3.35 4.58 -17.83
N LEU A 109 4.35 5.46 -17.68
CA LEU A 109 4.20 6.92 -17.71
C LEU A 109 4.02 7.47 -19.13
#